data_AF-A0A0H2RQF5-F1
#
_entry.id   AF-A0A0H2RQF5-F1
#
_cell.length_a   1.000
_cell.length_b   1.000
_cell.length_c   1.000
_cell.angle_alpha   90.00
_cell.angle_beta   90.00
_cell.angle_gamma   90.00
#
_symmetry.space_group_name_H-M   'P 1'
#
loop_
_entity.id
_entity.type
_entity.pdbx_description
1 polymer ?
#
loop_
_entity_poly.entity_id
_entity_poly.type
_entity_poly.pdbx_seq_one_letter_code
_entity_poly.pdbx_strand_id
1 'polypeptide(L)'
;MALPARIPTLIAFSTKNLTRVDNVFVSENAIQDVILCNTLPEDQPVKTDHFPVRTVIECPVIKADSEPRRNFRNVEWKDFVATLRETLDREGGLGERVADVEALKDLYRRVMTAIFTAINEHVPLAQPSPFQKMWWAKELKVMAEKRKKMQRRAYK
;
A
#
# COMPACT_ATOMS: atom_id res chain seq x y z
N MET A 1 -21.16 -11.77 19.05
CA MET A 1 -20.43 -12.67 18.12
C MET A 1 -20.91 -12.40 16.71
N ALA A 2 -20.02 -12.00 15.80
CA ALA A 2 -20.41 -11.61 14.44
C ALA A 2 -20.60 -12.83 13.53
N LEU A 3 -19.72 -13.84 13.61
CA LEU A 3 -19.80 -15.04 12.78
C LEU A 3 -20.94 -15.97 13.24
N PRO A 4 -21.99 -16.19 12.43
CA PRO A 4 -23.13 -17.02 12.80
C PRO A 4 -22.73 -18.43 13.23
N ALA A 5 -23.47 -18.99 14.18
CA ALA A 5 -23.26 -20.35 14.67
C ALA A 5 -23.21 -21.37 13.52
N ARG A 6 -22.41 -22.43 13.68
CA ARG A 6 -22.31 -23.59 12.76
C ARG A 6 -21.68 -23.32 11.39
N ILE A 7 -21.17 -22.12 11.13
CA ILE A 7 -20.33 -21.88 9.94
C ILE A 7 -18.93 -22.48 10.20
N PRO A 8 -18.47 -23.45 9.38
CA PRO A 8 -17.14 -24.00 9.50
C PRO A 8 -16.09 -22.97 9.08
N THR A 9 -14.98 -22.89 9.81
CA THR A 9 -13.83 -22.04 9.47
C THR A 9 -12.60 -22.83 9.07
N LEU A 10 -12.68 -24.16 9.12
CA LEU A 10 -11.60 -25.06 8.78
C LEU A 10 -12.14 -26.34 8.13
N ILE A 11 -11.33 -26.93 7.25
CA ILE A 11 -11.45 -28.30 6.75
C ILE A 11 -10.20 -29.11 7.10
N ALA A 12 -10.32 -30.10 7.98
CA ALA A 12 -9.19 -30.90 8.43
C ALA A 12 -8.56 -31.66 7.24
N PHE A 13 -7.24 -31.58 7.07
CA PHE A 13 -6.58 -32.16 5.90
C PHE A 13 -6.75 -33.67 5.78
N SER A 14 -6.67 -34.40 6.90
CA SER A 14 -6.72 -35.85 6.96
C SER A 14 -8.12 -36.40 6.81
N THR A 15 -9.07 -35.89 7.59
CA THR A 15 -10.44 -36.43 7.67
C THR A 15 -11.43 -35.72 6.74
N LYS A 16 -11.07 -34.55 6.22
CA LYS A 16 -11.97 -33.63 5.50
C LYS A 16 -13.17 -33.15 6.32
N ASN A 17 -13.13 -33.33 7.64
CA ASN A 17 -14.16 -32.82 8.53
C ASN A 17 -14.15 -31.29 8.55
N LEU A 18 -15.35 -30.72 8.46
CA LEU A 18 -15.57 -29.29 8.60
C LEU A 18 -15.72 -28.95 10.08
N THR A 19 -14.90 -28.04 10.58
CA THR A 19 -14.93 -27.60 11.98
C THR A 19 -14.92 -26.08 12.06
N ARG A 20 -15.38 -25.56 13.20
CA ARG A 20 -15.32 -24.13 13.53
C ARG A 20 -14.35 -23.95 14.68
N VAL A 21 -13.14 -23.53 14.36
CA VAL A 21 -12.11 -23.22 15.35
C VAL A 21 -11.94 -21.71 15.55
N ASP A 22 -12.33 -20.92 14.55
CA ASP A 22 -12.22 -19.46 14.57
C ASP A 22 -13.53 -18.78 14.96
N ASN A 23 -13.39 -17.62 15.59
CA ASN A 23 -14.49 -16.81 16.09
C ASN A 23 -14.24 -15.33 15.78
N VAL A 24 -15.31 -14.60 15.47
CA VAL A 24 -15.27 -13.14 15.27
C VAL A 24 -16.06 -12.47 16.39
N PHE A 25 -15.33 -11.87 17.33
CA PHE A 25 -15.89 -11.08 18.42
C PHE A 25 -16.11 -9.64 17.98
N VAL A 26 -17.20 -9.04 18.44
CA VAL A 26 -17.59 -7.67 18.16
C VAL A 26 -18.32 -7.13 19.38
N SER A 27 -18.13 -5.85 19.69
CA SER A 27 -18.84 -5.18 20.77
C SER A 27 -20.33 -5.07 20.48
N GLU A 28 -21.14 -4.92 21.52
CA GLU A 28 -22.59 -4.76 21.38
C GLU A 28 -22.98 -3.54 20.56
N ASN A 29 -22.21 -2.46 20.63
CA ASN A 29 -22.49 -1.25 19.86
C ASN A 29 -22.15 -1.43 18.37
N ALA A 30 -21.07 -2.16 18.06
CA ALA A 30 -20.60 -2.31 16.68
C ALA A 30 -21.29 -3.45 15.92
N ILE A 31 -22.05 -4.34 16.59
CA ILE A 31 -22.76 -5.44 15.90
C ILE A 31 -23.83 -4.90 14.93
N GLN A 32 -24.44 -3.75 15.25
CA GLN A 32 -25.46 -3.12 14.43
C GLN A 32 -24.91 -2.67 13.07
N ASP A 33 -23.61 -2.36 13.03
CA ASP A 33 -22.90 -1.95 11.83
C ASP A 33 -22.42 -3.17 11.01
N VAL A 34 -22.51 -4.41 11.52
CA VAL A 34 -22.07 -5.60 10.79
C VAL A 34 -23.13 -6.01 9.75
N ILE A 35 -22.88 -5.71 8.48
CA ILE A 35 -23.74 -6.13 7.36
C ILE A 35 -23.64 -7.64 7.11
N LEU A 36 -22.44 -8.21 7.21
CA LEU A 36 -22.18 -9.62 6.90
C LEU A 36 -20.98 -10.12 7.69
N CYS A 37 -21.05 -11.34 8.21
CA CYS A 37 -19.87 -12.08 8.66
C CYS A 37 -20.02 -13.55 8.22
N ASN A 38 -19.15 -14.01 7.34
CA ASN A 38 -19.19 -15.38 6.81
C ASN A 38 -17.79 -15.84 6.39
N THR A 39 -17.59 -17.14 6.20
CA THR A 39 -16.39 -17.66 5.54
C THR A 39 -16.43 -17.48 4.04
N LEU A 40 -15.25 -17.42 3.42
CA LEU A 40 -15.03 -17.44 1.97
C LEU A 40 -14.16 -18.66 1.59
N PRO A 41 -14.72 -19.88 1.58
CA PRO A 41 -13.96 -21.08 1.23
C PRO A 41 -13.28 -21.01 -0.14
N GLU A 42 -13.89 -20.30 -1.11
CA GLU A 42 -13.36 -20.12 -2.46
C GLU A 42 -12.06 -19.31 -2.54
N ASP A 43 -11.75 -18.53 -1.50
CA ASP A 43 -10.51 -17.75 -1.37
C ASP A 43 -9.52 -18.42 -0.39
N GLN A 44 -9.72 -19.70 -0.04
CA GLN A 44 -8.78 -20.49 0.77
C GLN A 44 -7.34 -20.46 0.19
N PRO A 45 -6.34 -20.03 0.97
CA PRO A 45 -4.95 -20.08 0.56
C PRO A 45 -4.46 -21.51 0.23
N VAL A 46 -3.48 -21.62 -0.65
CA VAL A 46 -2.87 -22.93 -0.93
C VAL A 46 -2.12 -23.41 0.33
N LYS A 47 -2.29 -24.68 0.68
CA LYS A 47 -1.67 -25.33 1.86
C LYS A 47 -2.13 -24.82 3.23
N THR A 48 -3.30 -24.18 3.32
CA THR A 48 -3.98 -24.00 4.60
C THR A 48 -5.28 -24.82 4.64
N ASP A 49 -5.62 -25.28 5.83
CA ASP A 49 -6.86 -25.95 6.19
C ASP A 49 -7.94 -24.95 6.62
N HIS A 50 -7.59 -23.70 6.88
CA HIS A 50 -8.53 -22.66 7.31
C HIS A 50 -9.17 -21.92 6.12
N PHE A 51 -10.44 -21.56 6.27
CA PHE A 51 -11.17 -20.67 5.38
C PHE A 51 -11.03 -19.23 5.87
N PRO A 52 -10.72 -18.27 4.99
CA PRO A 52 -10.80 -16.86 5.34
C PRO A 52 -12.20 -16.49 5.85
N VAL A 53 -12.28 -15.73 6.93
CA VAL A 53 -13.53 -15.11 7.39
C VAL A 53 -13.60 -13.69 6.85
N ARG A 54 -14.70 -13.34 6.18
CA ARG A 54 -15.01 -11.99 5.71
C ARG A 54 -16.10 -11.37 6.58
N THR A 55 -15.75 -10.24 7.19
CA THR A 55 -16.69 -9.35 7.87
C THR A 55 -16.83 -8.07 7.06
N VAL A 56 -18.06 -7.66 6.77
CA VAL A 56 -18.40 -6.39 6.13
C VAL A 56 -19.08 -5.54 7.18
N ILE A 57 -18.51 -4.36 7.43
CA ILE A 57 -19.00 -3.40 8.43
C ILE A 57 -19.37 -2.12 7.70
N GLU A 58 -20.57 -1.61 7.95
CA GLU A 58 -21.00 -0.29 7.52
C GLU A 58 -20.42 0.75 8.48
N CYS A 59 -19.30 1.34 8.09
CA CYS A 59 -18.70 2.40 8.88
C CYS A 59 -18.55 3.64 7.98
N PRO A 60 -19.34 4.71 8.22
CA PRO A 60 -19.17 5.98 7.54
C PRO A 60 -17.90 6.65 8.09
N VAL A 61 -16.74 6.23 7.59
CA VAL A 61 -15.46 6.87 7.89
C VAL A 61 -15.32 8.04 6.93
N ILE A 62 -15.16 9.26 7.48
CA ILE A 62 -14.67 10.39 6.69
C ILE A 62 -13.26 10.02 6.23
N LYS A 63 -13.13 9.69 4.94
CA LYS A 63 -11.83 9.43 4.35
C LYS A 63 -11.09 10.76 4.32
N ALA A 64 -10.00 10.84 5.07
CA ALA A 64 -9.04 11.91 4.86
C ALA A 64 -8.53 11.82 3.43
N ASP A 65 -8.53 12.94 2.72
CA ASP A 65 -7.87 13.02 1.43
C ASP A 65 -6.39 12.69 1.64
N SER A 66 -5.94 11.60 1.02
CA SER A 66 -4.53 11.28 1.01
C SER A 66 -3.83 12.24 0.06
N GLU A 67 -2.87 13.01 0.55
CA GLU A 67 -2.07 13.86 -0.31
C GLU A 67 -1.27 13.01 -1.33
N PRO A 68 -1.22 13.41 -2.61
CA PRO A 68 -0.39 12.75 -3.60
C PRO A 68 1.07 12.75 -3.17
N ARG A 69 1.74 11.59 -3.24
CA ARG A 69 3.14 11.45 -2.83
C ARG A 69 4.07 11.46 -4.02
N ARG A 70 5.24 12.06 -3.89
CA ARG A 70 6.29 12.05 -4.93
C ARG A 70 6.76 10.62 -5.22
N ASN A 71 6.75 10.22 -6.49
CA ASN A 71 7.10 8.87 -6.93
C ASN A 71 8.52 8.82 -7.51
N PHE A 72 9.51 8.77 -6.62
CA PHE A 72 10.92 8.67 -7.00
C PHE A 72 11.28 7.40 -7.79
N ARG A 73 10.42 6.37 -7.79
CA ARG A 73 10.65 5.13 -8.57
C ARG A 73 10.38 5.32 -10.07
N ASN A 74 9.63 6.35 -10.44
CA ASN A 74 9.21 6.59 -11.82
C ASN A 74 9.77 7.93 -12.34
N VAL A 75 10.99 8.26 -11.93
CA VAL A 75 11.70 9.48 -12.35
C VAL A 75 12.59 9.13 -13.53
N GLU A 76 12.53 9.95 -14.57
CA GLU A 76 13.54 9.95 -15.64
C GLU A 76 14.80 10.67 -15.12
N TRP A 77 15.71 9.88 -14.55
CA TRP A 77 16.88 10.41 -13.83
C TRP A 77 17.81 11.28 -14.68
N LYS A 78 17.84 11.04 -15.99
CA LYS A 78 18.68 11.84 -16.91
C LYS A 78 18.24 13.30 -16.91
N ASP A 79 16.95 13.54 -17.03
CA ASP A 79 16.37 14.90 -17.11
C ASP A 79 16.39 15.57 -15.74
N PHE A 80 16.07 14.81 -14.68
CA PHE A 80 16.20 15.27 -13.29
C PHE A 80 17.61 15.79 -12.99
N VAL A 81 18.65 15.02 -13.33
CA VAL A 81 20.05 15.40 -13.06
C VAL A 81 20.47 16.60 -13.92
N ALA A 82 20.00 16.69 -15.16
CA ALA A 82 20.29 17.82 -16.03
C ALA A 82 19.77 19.13 -15.41
N THR A 83 18.48 19.17 -15.04
CA THR A 83 17.88 20.33 -14.36
C THR A 83 18.54 20.65 -13.03
N LEU A 84 18.87 19.63 -12.23
CA LEU A 84 19.55 19.86 -10.95
C LEU A 84 20.91 20.54 -11.13
N ARG A 85 21.71 20.07 -12.10
CA ARG A 85 23.03 20.65 -12.39
C ARG A 85 22.90 22.08 -12.90
N GLU A 86 22.03 22.31 -13.87
CA GLU A 86 21.78 23.65 -14.42
C GLU A 86 21.34 24.63 -13.31
N THR A 87 20.44 24.20 -12.42
CA THR A 87 19.97 25.04 -11.33
C THR A 87 21.07 25.28 -10.30
N LEU A 88 21.87 24.26 -9.95
CA LEU A 88 23.00 24.44 -9.04
C LEU A 88 24.06 25.38 -9.60
N ASP A 89 24.36 25.31 -10.89
CA ASP A 89 25.30 26.21 -11.56
C ASP A 89 24.76 27.65 -11.58
N ARG A 90 23.48 27.82 -11.91
CA ARG A 90 22.82 29.14 -11.96
C ARG A 90 22.74 29.81 -10.59
N GLU A 91 22.34 29.07 -9.56
CA GLU A 91 22.15 29.64 -8.23
C GLU A 91 23.49 29.89 -7.51
N GLY A 92 24.61 29.29 -7.97
CA GLY A 92 25.87 29.31 -7.22
C GLY A 92 25.87 28.31 -6.06
N GLY A 93 25.23 27.16 -6.26
CA GLY A 93 25.23 26.03 -5.32
C GLY A 93 26.50 25.18 -5.42
N LEU A 94 27.29 25.35 -6.49
CA LEU A 94 28.55 24.65 -6.73
C LEU A 94 29.72 25.61 -6.58
N GLY A 95 30.27 25.66 -5.36
CA GLY A 95 31.53 26.33 -5.09
C GLY A 95 31.39 27.61 -4.29
N GLU A 96 31.85 27.54 -3.04
CA GLU A 96 32.68 28.55 -2.38
C GLU A 96 33.14 27.99 -1.03
N ARG A 97 34.30 28.45 -0.56
CA ARG A 97 34.74 28.14 0.80
C ARG A 97 33.83 28.89 1.76
N VAL A 98 33.01 28.15 2.50
CA VAL A 98 32.14 28.71 3.52
C VAL A 98 32.99 29.34 4.62
N ALA A 99 32.95 30.67 4.74
CA ALA A 99 33.77 31.42 5.68
C ALA A 99 33.11 31.57 7.07
N ASP A 100 31.77 31.60 7.11
CA ASP A 100 30.99 31.79 8.31
C ASP A 100 29.62 31.08 8.24
N VAL A 101 28.87 31.17 9.33
CA VAL A 101 27.57 30.52 9.49
C VAL A 101 26.51 31.09 8.54
N GLU A 102 26.60 32.37 8.17
CA GLU A 102 25.60 32.98 7.29
C GLU A 102 25.82 32.54 5.84
N ALA A 103 27.08 32.49 5.40
CA ALA A 103 27.48 31.90 4.14
C ALA A 103 27.04 30.42 4.03
N LEU A 104 27.06 29.67 5.14
CA LEU A 104 26.55 28.29 5.17
C LEU A 104 25.04 28.22 4.95
N LYS A 105 24.26 29.09 5.61
CA LYS A 105 22.80 29.15 5.44
C LYS A 105 22.41 29.57 4.03
N ASP A 106 23.15 30.50 3.45
CA ASP A 106 22.96 30.95 2.08
C ASP A 106 23.21 29.80 1.09
N LEU A 107 24.33 29.09 1.25
CA LEU A 107 24.63 27.91 0.44
C LEU A 107 23.55 26.83 0.59
N TYR A 108 23.12 26.55 1.83
CA TYR A 108 22.03 25.61 2.08
C TYR A 108 20.75 26.00 1.36
N ARG A 109 20.33 27.28 1.45
CA ARG A 109 19.14 27.78 0.75
C ARG A 109 19.24 27.57 -0.75
N ARG A 110 20.38 27.89 -1.37
CA ARG A 110 20.62 27.70 -2.81
C ARG A 110 20.54 26.23 -3.23
N VAL A 111 21.21 25.35 -2.50
CA VAL A 111 21.21 23.91 -2.78
C VAL A 111 19.80 23.32 -2.63
N MET A 112 19.08 23.69 -1.57
CA MET A 112 17.70 23.24 -1.37
C MET A 112 16.76 23.74 -2.47
N THR A 113 16.91 24.99 -2.93
CA THR A 113 16.15 25.52 -4.07
C THR A 113 16.40 24.70 -5.33
N ALA A 114 17.65 24.33 -5.62
CA ALA A 114 17.98 23.52 -6.78
C ALA A 114 17.37 22.11 -6.69
N ILE A 115 17.45 21.48 -5.53
CA ILE A 115 16.84 20.16 -5.27
C ILE A 115 15.32 20.22 -5.44
N PHE A 116 14.65 21.20 -4.83
CA PHE A 116 13.19 21.31 -4.91
C PHE A 116 12.71 21.65 -6.31
N THR A 117 13.45 22.47 -7.07
CA THR A 117 13.16 22.73 -8.48
C THR A 117 13.14 21.43 -9.28
N ALA A 118 14.21 20.63 -9.19
CA ALA A 118 14.29 19.34 -9.88
C ALA A 118 13.21 18.35 -9.43
N ILE A 119 12.90 18.30 -8.13
CA ILE A 119 11.80 17.46 -7.60
C ILE A 119 10.45 17.89 -8.17
N ASN A 120 10.19 19.19 -8.23
CA ASN A 120 8.89 19.71 -8.64
C ASN A 120 8.63 19.47 -10.12
N GLU A 121 9.65 19.64 -10.98
CA GLU A 121 9.55 19.39 -12.42
C GLU A 121 9.49 17.90 -12.77
N HIS A 122 10.38 17.09 -12.19
CA HIS A 122 10.65 15.75 -12.74
C HIS A 122 10.14 14.59 -11.92
N VAL A 123 9.73 14.82 -10.66
CA VAL A 123 9.24 13.73 -9.81
C VAL A 123 7.72 13.68 -9.88
N PRO A 124 7.14 12.69 -10.61
CA PRO A 124 5.70 12.63 -10.78
C PRO A 124 5.01 12.36 -9.43
N LEU A 125 3.79 12.85 -9.30
CA LEU A 125 2.94 12.51 -8.16
C LEU A 125 2.32 11.14 -8.38
N ALA A 126 2.51 10.24 -7.42
CA ALA A 126 1.72 9.01 -7.33
C ALA A 126 0.31 9.39 -6.88
N GLN A 127 -0.65 9.02 -7.71
CA GLN A 127 -2.05 9.03 -7.31
C GLN A 127 -2.25 7.98 -6.22
N PRO A 128 -2.73 8.38 -5.03
CA PRO A 128 -2.96 7.43 -3.96
C PRO A 128 -4.09 6.49 -4.35
N SER A 129 -3.80 5.18 -4.34
CA SER A 129 -4.82 4.16 -4.56
C SER A 129 -5.02 3.32 -3.29
N PRO A 130 -6.27 3.04 -2.87
CA PRO A 130 -6.56 2.12 -1.78
C PRO A 130 -5.96 0.71 -1.98
N PHE A 131 -5.61 0.37 -3.22
CA PHE A 131 -5.05 -0.92 -3.61
C PHE A 131 -3.51 -0.90 -3.74
N GLN A 132 -2.87 0.25 -3.46
CA GLN A 132 -1.44 0.43 -3.60
C GLN A 132 -0.70 -0.25 -2.44
N LYS A 133 -0.25 -1.49 -2.66
CA LYS A 133 0.57 -2.23 -1.69
C LYS A 133 2.05 -1.88 -1.88
N MET A 134 2.74 -1.49 -0.82
CA MET A 134 4.13 -1.00 -0.84
C MET A 134 5.14 -2.01 -1.43
N TRP A 135 4.85 -3.31 -1.29
CA TRP A 135 5.66 -4.44 -1.75
C TRP A 135 5.17 -5.07 -3.07
N TRP A 136 4.26 -4.41 -3.79
CA TRP A 136 3.68 -4.99 -5.01
C TRP A 136 4.32 -4.40 -6.27
N ALA A 137 5.23 -5.17 -6.87
CA ALA A 137 5.77 -4.88 -8.19
C ALA A 137 4.72 -5.21 -9.28
N LYS A 138 4.67 -4.44 -10.39
CA LYS A 138 3.66 -4.63 -11.45
C LYS A 138 3.72 -6.04 -12.05
N GLU A 139 4.92 -6.61 -12.10
CA GLU A 139 5.27 -7.93 -12.59
C GLU A 139 4.55 -9.04 -11.81
N LEU A 140 4.28 -8.82 -10.51
CA LEU A 140 3.62 -9.80 -9.65
C LEU A 140 2.11 -9.85 -9.84
N LYS A 141 1.49 -8.84 -10.46
CA LYS A 141 0.03 -8.79 -10.67
C LYS A 141 -0.46 -9.99 -11.49
N VAL A 142 0.21 -10.29 -12.60
CA VAL A 142 -0.14 -11.40 -13.49
C VAL A 142 -0.04 -12.74 -12.76
N MET A 143 1.00 -12.94 -11.95
CA MET A 143 1.19 -14.16 -11.18
C MET A 143 0.10 -14.32 -10.10
N ALA A 144 -0.26 -13.24 -9.40
CA ALA A 144 -1.29 -13.27 -8.38
C ALA A 144 -2.69 -13.58 -8.96
N GLU A 145 -3.03 -12.99 -10.11
CA GLU A 145 -4.29 -13.26 -10.80
C GLU A 145 -4.37 -14.71 -11.29
N LYS A 146 -3.28 -15.22 -11.89
CA LYS A 146 -3.18 -16.64 -12.27
C LYS A 146 -3.37 -17.56 -11.07
N ARG A 147 -2.67 -17.28 -9.96
CA ARG A 147 -2.81 -18.04 -8.70
C ARG A 147 -4.26 -18.03 -8.22
N LYS A 148 -4.91 -16.87 -8.14
CA LYS A 148 -6.30 -16.75 -7.67
C LYS A 148 -7.27 -17.53 -8.57
N LYS A 149 -7.07 -17.47 -9.90
CA LYS A 149 -7.87 -18.25 -10.85
C LYS A 149 -7.70 -19.76 -10.65
N MET A 150 -6.48 -20.23 -10.44
CA MET A 150 -6.21 -21.65 -10.17
C MET A 150 -6.82 -22.10 -8.84
N GLN A 151 -6.71 -21.30 -7.77
CA GLN A 151 -7.33 -21.59 -6.48
C GLN A 151 -8.85 -21.78 -6.59
N ARG A 152 -9.53 -20.83 -7.25
CA ARG A 152 -10.98 -20.92 -7.46
C ARG A 152 -11.42 -22.13 -8.28
N ARG A 153 -10.58 -22.59 -9.22
CA ARG A 153 -10.84 -23.81 -10.00
C ARG A 153 -10.66 -25.07 -9.16
N ALA A 154 -9.69 -25.09 -8.25
CA ALA A 154 -9.45 -26.23 -7.37
C ALA A 154 -10.53 -26.39 -6.28
N TYR A 155 -11.25 -25.31 -5.96
CA TYR A 155 -12.40 -25.35 -5.03
C TYR A 155 -13.67 -25.93 -5.66
N LYS A 156 -13.85 -25.79 -6.98
CA LYS A 156 -14.99 -26.38 -7.71
C LYS A 156 -14.79 -27.88 -7.91
#